data_AF-A0A7V2JHN8-F1
#
_entry.id   AF-A0A7V2JHN8-F1
#
_cell.length_a   1.000
_cell.length_b   1.000
_cell.length_c   1.000
_cell.angle_alpha   90.00
_cell.angle_beta   90.00
_cell.angle_gamma   90.00
#
_symmetry.space_group_name_H-M   'P 1'
#
loop_
_entity.id
_entity.type
_entity.pdbx_description
1 polymer ?
#
loop_
_entity_poly.entity_id
_entity_poly.type
_entity_poly.pdbx_seq_one_letter_code
_entity_poly.pdbx_strand_id
1 'polypeptide(L)'
;MGKIVIELYLNFVKAQPILSSAVQVAILGTFGELLAIRIRTGKWYLFGPGPWRLMTKVAVWAFLGITFKYAFVGFFGFVGALILKGFWFEAAREGIVRAFSVSVFTNLLFGPVMMLFHRWTDNAIEAKPMHWPSLQNAWKTLLWFWIPAHTLTFSLPSHLQVGLAAVWAVALGVILGSFNRD
;
A
#
# COMPACT_ATOMS: atom_id res chain seq x y z
N MET A 1 16.50 -5.13 -24.44
CA MET A 1 16.58 -5.16 -22.96
C MET A 1 15.26 -4.82 -22.29
N GLY A 2 14.65 -3.64 -22.52
CA GLY A 2 13.43 -3.22 -21.81
C GLY A 2 12.21 -4.15 -21.93
N LYS A 3 11.91 -4.67 -23.14
CA LYS A 3 10.80 -5.62 -23.34
C LYS A 3 10.97 -6.92 -22.54
N ILE A 4 12.20 -7.45 -22.48
CA ILE A 4 12.52 -8.68 -21.74
C ILE A 4 12.28 -8.49 -20.24
N VAL A 5 12.68 -7.35 -19.67
CA VAL A 5 12.45 -7.04 -18.24
C VAL A 5 10.96 -6.95 -17.93
N ILE A 6 10.18 -6.31 -18.81
CA ILE A 6 8.72 -6.21 -18.65
C ILE A 6 8.08 -7.60 -18.70
N GLU A 7 8.47 -8.46 -19.64
CA GLU A 7 7.93 -9.82 -19.75
C GLU A 7 8.29 -10.68 -18.53
N LEU A 8 9.53 -10.62 -18.06
CA LEU A 8 9.96 -11.31 -16.84
C LEU A 8 9.14 -10.84 -15.63
N TYR A 9 8.94 -9.53 -15.49
CA TYR A 9 8.11 -8.97 -14.44
C TYR A 9 6.66 -9.46 -14.53
N LEU A 10 6.03 -9.35 -15.72
CA LEU A 10 4.65 -9.79 -15.94
C LEU A 10 4.48 -11.28 -15.66
N ASN A 11 5.44 -12.11 -16.07
CA ASN A 11 5.44 -13.54 -15.79
C ASN A 11 5.54 -13.80 -14.28
N PHE A 12 6.43 -13.09 -13.58
CA PHE A 12 6.58 -13.23 -12.14
C PHE A 12 5.30 -12.86 -11.37
N VAL A 13 4.69 -11.70 -11.67
CA VAL A 13 3.49 -11.24 -10.94
C VAL A 13 2.25 -12.09 -11.23
N LYS A 14 2.17 -12.70 -12.41
CA LYS A 14 1.10 -13.62 -12.77
C LYS A 14 1.31 -15.01 -12.18
N ALA A 15 2.51 -15.56 -12.27
CA ALA A 15 2.81 -16.92 -11.83
C ALA A 15 2.88 -17.04 -10.30
N GLN A 16 3.32 -16.00 -9.61
CA GLN A 16 3.52 -16.00 -8.17
C GLN A 16 2.86 -14.78 -7.50
N PRO A 17 1.51 -14.65 -7.50
CA PRO A 17 0.85 -13.41 -7.10
C PRO A 17 1.06 -13.00 -5.63
N ILE A 18 1.18 -13.97 -4.72
CA ILE A 18 1.40 -13.71 -3.28
C ILE A 18 2.86 -13.31 -3.03
N LEU A 19 3.80 -14.11 -3.52
CA LEU A 19 5.23 -13.84 -3.35
C LEU A 19 5.63 -12.53 -4.05
N SER A 20 5.14 -12.29 -5.26
CA SER A 20 5.45 -11.06 -6.00
C SER A 20 4.89 -9.83 -5.29
N SER A 21 3.73 -9.93 -4.64
CA SER A 21 3.18 -8.88 -3.78
C SER A 21 4.09 -8.60 -2.59
N ALA A 22 4.52 -9.65 -1.88
CA ALA A 22 5.44 -9.54 -0.75
C ALA A 22 6.76 -8.86 -1.15
N VAL A 23 7.38 -9.31 -2.25
CA VAL A 23 8.66 -8.77 -2.75
C VAL A 23 8.53 -7.31 -3.19
N GLN A 24 7.50 -6.97 -3.95
CA GLN A 24 7.30 -5.59 -4.43
C GLN A 24 7.10 -4.62 -3.26
N VAL A 25 6.27 -4.97 -2.28
CA VAL A 25 6.01 -4.12 -1.12
C VAL A 25 7.20 -4.07 -0.17
N ALA A 26 7.93 -5.17 0.02
CA ALA A 26 9.18 -5.18 0.77
C ALA A 26 10.20 -4.18 0.20
N ILE A 27 10.42 -4.20 -1.11
CA ILE A 27 11.38 -3.32 -1.79
C ILE A 27 10.91 -1.85 -1.74
N LEU A 28 9.69 -1.59 -2.20
CA LEU A 28 9.19 -0.22 -2.34
C LEU A 28 8.83 0.43 -1.00
N GLY A 29 8.33 -0.34 -0.03
CA GLY A 29 8.09 0.13 1.33
C GLY A 29 9.39 0.56 2.01
N THR A 30 10.41 -0.30 1.94
CA THR A 30 11.75 0.02 2.45
C THR A 30 12.34 1.24 1.74
N PHE A 31 12.25 1.31 0.41
CA PHE A 31 12.70 2.46 -0.36
C PHE A 31 11.98 3.75 0.05
N GLY A 32 10.65 3.70 0.21
CA GLY A 32 9.83 4.83 0.63
C GLY A 32 10.23 5.38 2.00
N GLU A 33 10.50 4.50 2.98
CA GLU A 33 11.01 4.92 4.28
C GLU A 33 12.37 5.62 4.19
N LEU A 34 13.32 5.02 3.45
CA LEU A 34 14.66 5.59 3.27
C LEU A 34 14.60 6.94 2.54
N LEU A 35 13.71 7.05 1.54
CA LEU A 35 13.47 8.28 0.81
C LEU A 35 12.86 9.36 1.71
N ALA A 36 11.89 9.02 2.56
CA ALA A 36 11.30 9.97 3.51
C ALA A 36 12.35 10.52 4.49
N ILE A 37 13.26 9.67 4.99
CA ILE A 37 14.39 10.09 5.81
C ILE A 37 15.30 11.05 5.02
N ARG A 38 15.59 10.73 3.76
CA ARG A 38 16.43 11.56 2.89
C ARG A 38 15.83 12.93 2.60
N ILE A 39 14.51 13.00 2.41
CA ILE A 39 13.79 14.26 2.18
C ILE A 39 13.87 15.14 3.44
N ARG A 40 13.60 14.57 4.61
CA ARG A 40 13.59 15.30 5.88
C ARG A 40 14.99 15.73 6.34
N THR A 41 15.99 14.88 6.21
CA THR A 41 17.32 15.09 6.85
C THR A 41 18.42 15.50 5.88
N GLY A 42 18.19 15.40 4.56
CA GLY A 42 19.23 15.61 3.57
C GLY A 42 20.22 14.45 3.41
N LYS A 43 20.19 13.44 4.29
CA LYS A 43 21.17 12.34 4.33
C LYS A 43 20.53 11.01 3.95
N TRP A 44 21.27 10.17 3.23
CA TRP A 44 20.91 8.77 3.07
C TRP A 44 21.35 8.01 4.32
N TYR A 45 20.42 7.25 4.91
CA TYR A 45 20.67 6.52 6.14
C TYR A 45 20.29 5.06 5.96
N LEU A 46 21.03 4.38 5.08
CA LEU A 46 20.94 2.93 4.89
C LEU A 46 21.39 2.27 6.21
N PHE A 47 20.63 1.29 6.72
CA PHE A 47 20.84 0.63 8.02
C PHE A 47 20.52 1.45 9.27
N GLY A 48 19.75 2.53 9.14
CA GLY A 48 19.66 3.53 10.19
C GLY A 48 19.57 3.04 11.65
N PRO A 49 18.48 2.38 12.06
CA PRO A 49 18.29 1.88 13.43
C PRO A 49 19.07 0.57 13.72
N GLY A 50 19.99 0.17 12.85
CA GLY A 50 20.76 -1.08 12.89
C GLY A 50 20.25 -2.11 11.87
N PRO A 51 21.12 -3.03 11.40
CA PRO A 51 20.78 -4.00 10.36
C PRO A 51 19.62 -4.92 10.75
N TRP A 52 19.56 -5.35 12.02
CA TRP A 52 18.47 -6.21 12.50
C TRP A 52 17.10 -5.52 12.43
N ARG A 53 17.03 -4.26 12.89
CA ARG A 53 15.76 -3.50 12.84
C ARG A 53 15.32 -3.24 11.40
N LEU A 54 16.25 -2.96 10.50
CA LEU A 54 15.94 -2.83 9.07
C LEU A 54 15.38 -4.13 8.50
N MET A 55 15.99 -5.29 8.80
CA MET A 55 15.50 -6.59 8.34
C MET A 55 14.10 -6.90 8.87
N THR A 56 13.81 -6.58 10.13
CA THR A 56 12.47 -6.75 10.70
C THR A 56 11.45 -5.87 9.99
N LYS A 57 11.78 -4.62 9.66
CA LYS A 57 10.91 -3.74 8.86
C LYS A 57 10.66 -4.28 7.46
N VAL A 58 11.70 -4.78 6.78
CA VAL A 58 11.57 -5.42 5.46
C VAL A 58 10.62 -6.62 5.54
N ALA A 59 10.71 -7.43 6.59
CA ALA A 59 9.79 -8.55 6.82
C ALA A 59 8.35 -8.09 7.08
N VAL A 60 8.14 -7.00 7.84
CA VAL A 60 6.82 -6.39 8.03
C VAL A 60 6.25 -5.89 6.70
N TRP A 61 7.04 -5.22 5.86
CA TRP A 61 6.60 -4.80 4.53
C TRP A 61 6.24 -5.99 3.63
N ALA A 62 7.03 -7.06 3.67
CA ALA A 62 6.72 -8.28 2.93
C ALA A 62 5.38 -8.87 3.38
N PHE A 63 5.16 -8.95 4.69
CA PHE A 63 3.89 -9.40 5.28
C PHE A 63 2.71 -8.51 4.86
N LEU A 64 2.87 -7.19 4.91
CA LEU A 64 1.86 -6.25 4.43
C LEU A 64 1.56 -6.44 2.93
N GLY A 65 2.57 -6.73 2.11
CA GLY A 65 2.35 -7.08 0.71
C GLY A 65 1.44 -8.30 0.54
N ILE A 66 1.60 -9.32 1.36
CA ILE A 66 0.71 -10.50 1.35
C ILE A 66 -0.72 -10.08 1.72
N THR A 67 -0.90 -9.31 2.79
CA THR A 67 -2.23 -8.88 3.23
C THR A 67 -2.91 -7.97 2.21
N PHE A 68 -2.17 -7.12 1.49
CA PHE A 68 -2.71 -6.29 0.41
C PHE A 68 -3.27 -7.15 -0.71
N LYS A 69 -2.57 -8.22 -1.10
CA LYS A 69 -3.06 -9.10 -2.16
C LYS A 69 -4.37 -9.79 -1.77
N TYR A 70 -4.46 -10.27 -0.52
CA TYR A 70 -5.71 -10.85 0.00
C TYR A 70 -6.83 -9.81 0.11
N ALA A 71 -6.53 -8.63 0.66
CA ALA A 71 -7.51 -7.56 0.79
C ALA A 71 -8.06 -7.16 -0.58
N PHE A 72 -7.21 -6.90 -1.57
CA PHE A 72 -7.65 -6.46 -2.89
C PHE A 72 -8.58 -7.50 -3.53
N VAL A 73 -8.16 -8.76 -3.61
CA VAL A 73 -8.99 -9.86 -4.13
C VAL A 73 -10.30 -9.99 -3.33
N GLY A 74 -10.22 -9.92 -2.01
CA GLY A 74 -11.35 -10.00 -1.11
C GLY A 74 -12.37 -8.88 -1.32
N PHE A 75 -11.94 -7.62 -1.47
CA PHE A 75 -12.85 -6.48 -1.66
C PHE A 75 -13.50 -6.45 -3.04
N PHE A 76 -12.86 -6.99 -4.08
CA PHE A 76 -13.54 -7.26 -5.35
C PHE A 76 -14.70 -8.25 -5.19
N GLY A 77 -14.50 -9.29 -4.37
CA GLY A 77 -15.56 -10.24 -4.00
C GLY A 77 -16.64 -9.63 -3.11
N PHE A 78 -16.25 -8.84 -2.12
CA PHE A 78 -17.13 -8.12 -1.21
C PHE A 78 -18.11 -7.21 -1.97
N VAL A 79 -17.60 -6.35 -2.87
CA VAL A 79 -18.44 -5.48 -3.71
C VAL A 79 -19.38 -6.32 -4.58
N GLY A 80 -18.89 -7.41 -5.17
CA GLY A 80 -19.73 -8.33 -5.93
C GLY A 80 -20.89 -8.90 -5.12
N ALA A 81 -20.62 -9.33 -3.88
CA ALA A 81 -21.63 -9.85 -2.97
C ALA A 81 -22.67 -8.80 -2.58
N LEU A 82 -22.26 -7.56 -2.32
CA LEU A 82 -23.19 -6.47 -2.00
C LEU A 82 -24.14 -6.18 -3.17
N ILE A 83 -23.62 -6.14 -4.41
CA ILE A 83 -24.45 -5.94 -5.62
C ILE A 83 -25.44 -7.09 -5.76
N LEU A 84 -24.99 -8.35 -5.63
CA LEU A 84 -25.86 -9.53 -5.73
C LEU A 84 -27.01 -9.53 -4.69
N LYS A 85 -26.81 -8.88 -3.55
CA LYS A 85 -27.84 -8.73 -2.50
C LYS A 85 -28.68 -7.46 -2.63
N GLY A 86 -28.44 -6.63 -3.66
CA GLY A 86 -29.12 -5.35 -3.84
C GLY A 86 -28.70 -4.28 -2.82
N PHE A 87 -27.57 -4.46 -2.14
CA PHE A 87 -27.04 -3.54 -1.12
C PHE A 87 -26.04 -2.53 -1.70
N TRP A 88 -25.79 -2.56 -3.01
CA TRP A 88 -24.91 -1.63 -3.70
C TRP A 88 -25.36 -1.39 -5.14
N PHE A 89 -24.79 -0.37 -5.77
CA PHE A 89 -25.18 0.06 -7.11
C PHE A 89 -24.85 -0.99 -8.18
N GLU A 90 -25.83 -1.32 -9.00
CA GLU A 90 -25.68 -2.21 -10.18
C GLU A 90 -24.59 -1.73 -11.15
N ALA A 91 -24.42 -0.40 -11.28
CA ALA A 91 -23.37 0.20 -12.10
C ALA A 91 -21.94 -0.18 -11.65
N ALA A 92 -21.75 -0.68 -10.42
CA ALA A 92 -20.46 -1.11 -9.90
C ALA A 92 -20.07 -2.56 -10.27
N ARG A 93 -20.80 -3.22 -11.20
CA ARG A 93 -20.42 -4.56 -11.70
C ARG A 93 -19.13 -4.56 -12.50
N GLU A 94 -18.81 -3.44 -13.15
CA GLU A 94 -17.65 -3.31 -14.03
C GLU A 94 -17.14 -1.86 -14.13
N GLY A 95 -16.07 -1.69 -14.89
CA GLY A 95 -15.50 -0.39 -15.20
C GLY A 95 -15.04 0.41 -13.98
N ILE A 96 -15.00 1.73 -14.15
CA ILE A 96 -14.47 2.66 -13.14
C ILE A 96 -15.33 2.73 -11.88
N VAL A 97 -16.65 2.52 -12.00
CA VAL A 97 -17.57 2.54 -10.85
C VAL A 97 -17.31 1.35 -9.93
N ARG A 98 -16.97 0.17 -10.49
CA ARG A 98 -16.47 -0.96 -9.70
C ARG A 98 -15.18 -0.62 -8.98
N ALA A 99 -14.20 -0.09 -9.71
CA ALA A 99 -12.89 0.26 -9.15
C ALA A 99 -13.01 1.28 -8.00
N PHE A 100 -13.86 2.30 -8.18
CA PHE A 100 -14.17 3.28 -7.14
C PHE A 100 -14.85 2.62 -5.94
N SER A 101 -15.83 1.75 -6.16
CA SER A 101 -16.54 1.04 -5.08
C SER A 101 -15.58 0.16 -4.26
N VAL A 102 -14.74 -0.63 -4.93
CA VAL A 102 -13.70 -1.45 -4.28
C VAL A 102 -12.73 -0.55 -3.51
N SER A 103 -12.36 0.60 -4.08
CA SER A 103 -11.50 1.59 -3.42
C SER A 103 -12.13 2.14 -2.14
N VAL A 104 -13.39 2.55 -2.18
CA VAL A 104 -14.11 3.04 -1.00
C VAL A 104 -14.10 2.00 0.11
N PHE A 105 -14.54 0.76 -0.17
CA PHE A 105 -14.60 -0.26 0.88
C PHE A 105 -13.22 -0.69 1.38
N THR A 106 -12.23 -0.84 0.49
CA THR A 106 -10.85 -1.17 0.90
C THR A 106 -10.29 -0.10 1.82
N ASN A 107 -10.47 1.18 1.48
CA ASN A 107 -9.89 2.27 2.26
C ASN A 107 -10.65 2.57 3.56
N LEU A 108 -11.96 2.37 3.61
CA LEU A 108 -12.75 2.62 4.82
C LEU A 108 -12.70 1.45 5.82
N LEU A 109 -12.60 0.21 5.34
CA LEU A 109 -12.67 -0.97 6.21
C LEU A 109 -11.28 -1.56 6.50
N PHE A 110 -10.45 -1.75 5.47
CA PHE A 110 -9.11 -2.33 5.64
C PHE A 110 -8.05 -1.27 5.94
N GLY A 111 -8.14 -0.10 5.30
CA GLY A 111 -7.21 1.02 5.47
C GLY A 111 -6.90 1.37 6.93
N PRO A 112 -7.90 1.58 7.81
CA PRO A 112 -7.64 2.01 9.18
C PRO A 112 -6.90 0.96 10.01
N VAL A 113 -7.32 -0.31 9.89
CA VAL A 113 -6.72 -1.46 10.57
C VAL A 113 -5.29 -1.67 10.09
N MET A 114 -5.07 -1.58 8.78
CA MET A 114 -3.76 -1.72 8.17
C MET A 114 -2.80 -0.62 8.64
N MET A 115 -3.22 0.65 8.62
CA MET A 115 -2.37 1.77 9.07
C MET A 115 -2.05 1.69 10.56
N LEU A 116 -3.01 1.25 11.38
CA LEU A 116 -2.77 1.00 12.80
C LEU A 116 -1.75 -0.12 13.00
N PHE A 117 -1.94 -1.27 12.34
CA PHE A 117 -1.03 -2.40 12.43
C PHE A 117 0.40 -2.00 12.01
N HIS A 118 0.54 -1.35 10.85
CA HIS A 118 1.83 -0.89 10.37
C HIS A 118 2.49 0.06 11.39
N ARG A 119 1.77 1.08 11.86
CA ARG A 119 2.30 2.02 12.86
C ARG A 119 2.70 1.34 14.16
N TRP A 120 1.88 0.40 14.62
CA TRP A 120 2.14 -0.35 15.84
C TRP A 120 3.41 -1.21 15.70
N THR A 121 3.55 -1.96 14.61
CA THR A 121 4.76 -2.75 14.34
C THR A 121 6.01 -1.89 14.19
N ASP A 122 5.91 -0.75 13.51
CA ASP A 122 7.03 0.17 13.30
C ASP A 122 7.50 0.77 14.64
N ASN A 123 6.55 1.23 15.45
CA ASN A 123 6.83 1.73 16.79
C ASN A 123 7.45 0.66 17.70
N ALA A 124 6.98 -0.59 17.63
CA ALA A 124 7.54 -1.70 18.40
C ALA A 124 9.00 -1.98 18.01
N ILE A 125 9.31 -1.98 16.70
CA ILE A 125 10.67 -2.18 16.19
C ILE A 125 11.61 -1.04 16.62
N GLU A 126 11.10 0.20 16.63
CA GLU A 126 11.86 1.38 16.98
C GLU A 126 11.86 1.72 18.47
N ALA A 127 11.13 0.96 19.30
CA ALA A 127 10.90 1.23 20.71
C ALA A 127 10.34 2.64 20.98
N LYS A 128 9.38 3.06 20.14
CA LYS A 128 8.71 4.37 20.24
C LYS A 128 7.29 4.22 20.81
N PRO A 129 6.80 5.20 21.60
CA PRO A 129 5.40 5.21 22.02
C PRO A 129 4.46 5.52 20.84
N MET A 130 3.19 5.15 20.98
CA MET A 130 2.16 5.48 19.99
C MET A 130 1.90 6.99 19.94
N HIS A 131 2.01 7.58 18.75
CA HIS A 131 1.67 8.98 18.51
C HIS A 131 0.34 9.10 17.74
N TRP A 132 -0.75 9.15 18.49
CA TRP A 132 -2.13 9.15 17.97
C TRP A 132 -2.44 10.26 16.96
N PRO A 133 -2.02 11.53 17.16
CA PRO A 133 -2.32 12.57 16.17
C PRO A 133 -1.73 12.29 14.78
N SER A 134 -0.56 11.64 14.73
CA SER A 134 0.05 11.25 13.45
C SER A 134 -0.72 10.11 12.78
N LEU A 135 -1.24 9.15 13.55
CA LEU A 135 -2.10 8.09 13.02
C LEU A 135 -3.44 8.65 12.49
N GLN A 136 -4.06 9.58 13.23
CA GLN A 136 -5.29 10.25 12.78
C GLN A 136 -5.06 11.01 11.47
N ASN A 137 -3.92 11.69 11.33
CA ASN A 137 -3.55 12.34 10.07
C ASN A 137 -3.32 11.33 8.94
N ALA A 138 -2.73 10.16 9.24
CA ALA A 138 -2.60 9.09 8.27
C ALA A 138 -3.98 8.57 7.81
N TRP A 139 -4.94 8.39 8.72
CA TRP A 139 -6.30 7.99 8.34
C TRP A 139 -7.02 9.02 7.46
N LYS A 140 -6.76 10.33 7.63
CA LYS A 140 -7.31 11.34 6.70
C LYS A 140 -6.84 11.10 5.26
N THR A 141 -5.61 10.61 5.06
CA THR A 141 -5.10 10.27 3.73
C THR A 141 -5.87 9.14 3.07
N LEU A 142 -6.54 8.26 3.85
CA LEU A 142 -7.39 7.20 3.29
C LEU A 142 -8.49 7.79 2.41
N LEU A 143 -9.02 8.95 2.79
CA LEU A 143 -10.08 9.63 2.06
C LEU A 143 -9.54 10.39 0.85
N TRP A 144 -8.68 11.38 1.08
CA TRP A 144 -8.32 12.32 0.01
C TRP A 144 -7.24 11.80 -0.94
N PHE A 145 -6.40 10.86 -0.51
CA PHE A 145 -5.32 10.31 -1.33
C PHE A 145 -5.64 8.88 -1.79
N TRP A 146 -5.89 7.97 -0.84
CA TRP A 146 -5.96 6.55 -1.16
C TRP A 146 -7.24 6.14 -1.86
N ILE A 147 -8.40 6.78 -1.63
CA ILE A 147 -9.60 6.47 -2.42
C ILE A 147 -9.36 6.80 -3.91
N PRO A 148 -8.90 8.00 -4.29
CA PRO A 148 -8.55 8.29 -5.68
C PRO A 148 -7.44 7.37 -6.24
N ALA A 149 -6.34 7.21 -5.49
CA ALA A 149 -5.21 6.40 -5.94
C ALA A 149 -5.58 4.93 -6.14
N HIS A 150 -6.31 4.32 -5.19
CA HIS A 150 -6.79 2.95 -5.32
C HIS A 150 -7.89 2.79 -6.36
N THR A 151 -8.65 3.84 -6.69
CA THR A 151 -9.60 3.78 -7.82
C THR A 151 -8.84 3.56 -9.13
N LEU A 152 -7.73 4.27 -9.35
CA LEU A 152 -6.84 4.04 -10.49
C LEU A 152 -6.14 2.69 -10.39
N THR A 153 -5.74 2.27 -9.19
CA THR A 153 -5.16 0.94 -8.99
C THR A 153 -6.13 -0.16 -9.40
N PHE A 154 -7.38 -0.10 -8.95
CA PHE A 154 -8.39 -1.13 -9.16
C PHE A 154 -9.01 -1.13 -10.55
N SER A 155 -8.74 -0.12 -11.38
CA SER A 155 -9.04 -0.17 -12.80
C SER A 155 -8.02 -1.01 -13.60
N LEU A 156 -6.85 -1.30 -13.02
CA LEU A 156 -5.82 -2.13 -13.65
C LEU A 156 -6.07 -3.64 -13.45
N PRO A 157 -5.47 -4.49 -14.31
CA PRO A 157 -5.42 -5.93 -14.11
C PRO A 157 -4.89 -6.32 -12.73
N SER A 158 -5.48 -7.35 -12.12
CA SER A 158 -5.24 -7.76 -10.73
C SER A 158 -3.78 -8.06 -10.36
N HIS A 159 -2.95 -8.39 -11.34
CA HIS A 159 -1.52 -8.67 -11.15
C HIS A 159 -0.65 -7.40 -11.06
N LEU A 160 -1.16 -6.24 -11.47
CA LEU A 160 -0.46 -4.94 -11.41
C LEU A 160 -0.86 -4.09 -10.20
N GLN A 161 -1.98 -4.42 -9.56
CA GLN A 161 -2.61 -3.59 -8.53
C GLN A 161 -1.69 -3.33 -7.33
N VAL A 162 -1.07 -4.36 -6.76
CA VAL A 162 -0.22 -4.16 -5.58
C VAL A 162 1.07 -3.41 -5.93
N GLY A 163 1.65 -3.67 -7.10
CA GLY A 163 2.81 -2.92 -7.57
C GLY A 163 2.51 -1.42 -7.66
N LEU A 164 1.38 -1.05 -8.26
CA LEU A 164 0.97 0.36 -8.33
C LEU A 164 0.62 0.94 -6.96
N ALA A 165 -0.06 0.19 -6.07
CA ALA A 165 -0.33 0.64 -4.70
C ALA A 165 0.96 0.94 -3.92
N ALA A 166 2.00 0.13 -4.10
CA ALA A 166 3.31 0.37 -3.49
C ALA A 166 4.00 1.62 -4.06
N VAL A 167 3.85 1.89 -5.36
CA VAL A 167 4.31 3.16 -5.97
C VAL A 167 3.56 4.36 -5.38
N TRP A 168 2.24 4.26 -5.20
CA TRP A 168 1.47 5.32 -4.54
C TRP A 168 1.92 5.57 -3.10
N ALA A 169 2.33 4.54 -2.36
CA ALA A 169 2.87 4.71 -1.01
C ALA A 169 4.15 5.58 -1.02
N VAL A 170 5.06 5.32 -1.97
CA VAL A 170 6.26 6.14 -2.15
C VAL A 170 5.89 7.57 -2.53
N ALA A 171 4.96 7.75 -3.48
CA ALA A 171 4.48 9.07 -3.89
C ALA A 171 3.88 9.86 -2.72
N LEU A 172 3.04 9.24 -1.89
CA LEU A 172 2.48 9.87 -0.69
C LEU A 172 3.59 10.28 0.29
N GLY A 173 4.60 9.41 0.48
CA GLY A 173 5.76 9.72 1.31
C GLY A 173 6.51 10.97 0.83
N VAL A 174 6.67 11.13 -0.47
CA VAL A 174 7.27 12.34 -1.08
C VAL A 174 6.40 13.58 -0.85
N ILE A 175 5.09 13.48 -1.07
CA ILE A 175 4.13 14.57 -0.87
C ILE A 175 4.20 15.04 0.58
N LEU A 176 4.00 14.15 1.55
CA LEU A 176 3.99 14.48 2.98
C LEU A 176 5.37 14.94 3.48
N GLY A 177 6.45 14.36 2.96
CA GLY A 177 7.81 14.76 3.30
C GLY A 177 8.19 16.16 2.80
N SER A 178 7.57 16.63 1.72
CA SER A 178 7.88 17.95 1.13
C SER A 178 7.22 19.11 1.87
N PHE A 179 6.03 18.90 2.46
CA PHE A 179 5.32 19.92 3.24
C PHE A 179 5.79 20.06 4.69
N ASN A 180 6.59 19.11 5.19
CA ASN A 180 7.18 19.13 6.53
C ASN A 180 8.69 19.51 6.51
N ARG A 181 9.12 20.25 5.49
CA ARG A 181 10.44 20.87 5.48
C ARG A 181 10.32 22.23 6.16
N ASP A 182 10.89 22.34 7.35
CA ASP A 182 11.17 23.63 7.97
C ASP A 182 12.12 24.44 7.09
#